data_AF-A0A9D1C7K0-F1
#
_entry.id   AF-A0A9D1C7K0-F1
#
_cell.length_a   1.000
_cell.length_b   1.000
_cell.length_c   1.000
_cell.angle_alpha   90.00
_cell.angle_beta   90.00
_cell.angle_gamma   90.00
#
_symmetry.space_group_name_H-M   'P 1'
#
loop_
_entity.id
_entity.type
_entity.pdbx_description
1 polymer ?
#
loop_
_entity_poly.entity_id
_entity_poly.type
_entity_poly.pdbx_seq_one_letter_code
_entity_poly.pdbx_strand_id
1 'polypeptide(L)'
;METVESVMRTIRDLPQVIAAVSYYDTQDASMFADDGNAVLASVTLQDPEDPAGRIDIGPFVETVRQASDQAAGFDIGVVSFRLLDDELDEILTEDFNRILIYSMVIGLVILILAFRALVAAVIPLVMAIGSIFTAIGIAALVSQVYPLVELYAEMILLMGLAVGIDYSLFIVSRFRT
;
A
#
# COMPACT_ATOMS: atom_id res chain seq x y z
N MET A 1 2.44 -35.41 -7.23
CA MET A 1 2.34 -35.21 -8.69
C MET A 1 0.91 -34.83 -9.08
N GLU A 2 -0.09 -35.69 -8.84
CA GLU A 2 -1.51 -35.42 -9.20
C GLU A 2 -2.07 -34.12 -8.58
N THR A 3 -1.70 -33.81 -7.33
CA THR A 3 -2.10 -32.57 -6.65
C THR A 3 -1.56 -31.31 -7.33
N VAL A 4 -0.29 -31.31 -7.76
CA VAL A 4 0.35 -30.14 -8.39
C VAL A 4 -0.27 -29.88 -9.76
N GLU A 5 -0.50 -30.92 -10.56
CA GLU A 5 -1.17 -30.79 -11.85
C GLU A 5 -2.62 -30.30 -11.72
N SER A 6 -3.36 -30.77 -10.70
CA SER A 6 -4.72 -30.32 -10.42
C SER A 6 -4.74 -28.83 -10.08
N VAL A 7 -3.86 -28.37 -9.19
CA VAL A 7 -3.75 -26.95 -8.80
C VAL A 7 -3.35 -26.09 -9.98
N MET A 8 -2.35 -26.52 -10.77
CA MET A 8 -1.91 -25.79 -11.96
C MET A 8 -3.01 -25.68 -13.02
N ARG A 9 -3.87 -26.69 -13.15
CA ARG A 9 -5.04 -26.61 -14.05
C ARG A 9 -6.04 -25.57 -13.57
N THR A 10 -6.39 -25.56 -12.28
CA THR A 10 -7.27 -24.54 -11.70
C THR A 10 -6.72 -23.12 -11.87
N ILE A 11 -5.40 -22.95 -11.69
CA ILE A 11 -4.73 -21.67 -11.90
C ILE A 11 -4.81 -21.23 -13.36
N ARG A 12 -4.58 -22.12 -14.33
CA ARG A 12 -4.62 -21.81 -15.77
C ARG A 12 -6.00 -21.38 -16.26
N ASP A 13 -7.07 -21.82 -15.61
CA ASP A 13 -8.44 -21.46 -15.97
C ASP A 13 -8.84 -20.05 -15.49
N LEU A 14 -7.98 -19.39 -14.70
CA LEU A 14 -8.24 -18.02 -14.26
C LEU A 14 -8.07 -17.02 -15.43
N PRO A 15 -9.01 -16.08 -15.62
CA PRO A 15 -8.99 -15.15 -16.76
C PRO A 15 -7.79 -14.19 -16.77
N GLN A 16 -7.22 -13.94 -15.60
CA GLN A 16 -6.06 -13.07 -15.39
C GLN A 16 -4.71 -13.79 -15.59
N VAL A 17 -4.70 -15.11 -15.85
CA VAL A 17 -3.48 -15.91 -16.03
C VAL A 17 -3.21 -16.08 -17.52
N ILE A 18 -2.06 -15.58 -17.99
CA ILE A 18 -1.64 -15.75 -19.40
C ILE A 18 -0.71 -16.94 -19.55
N ALA A 19 0.14 -17.17 -18.55
CA ALA A 19 1.04 -18.31 -18.54
C ALA A 19 1.17 -18.82 -17.12
N ALA A 20 1.11 -20.14 -16.96
CA ALA A 20 1.42 -20.80 -15.70
C ALA A 20 2.22 -22.07 -16.01
N VAL A 21 3.50 -22.06 -15.67
CA VAL A 21 4.44 -23.14 -15.95
C VAL A 21 5.03 -23.68 -14.67
N SER A 22 5.17 -25.00 -14.61
CA SER A 22 5.79 -25.72 -13.50
C SER A 22 6.93 -26.60 -13.99
N TYR A 23 7.68 -27.20 -13.07
CA TYR A 23 8.68 -28.24 -13.38
C TYR A 23 8.13 -29.33 -14.32
N TYR A 24 6.88 -29.73 -14.16
CA TYR A 24 6.27 -30.80 -14.96
C TYR A 24 6.02 -30.41 -16.43
N ASP A 25 6.02 -29.11 -16.75
CA ASP A 25 5.86 -28.61 -18.13
C ASP A 25 7.22 -28.39 -18.82
N THR A 26 8.19 -27.83 -18.11
CA THR A 26 9.47 -27.39 -18.69
C THR A 26 10.61 -28.39 -18.49
N GLN A 27 10.48 -29.29 -17.50
CA GLN A 27 11.55 -30.14 -16.98
C GLN A 27 12.78 -29.35 -16.50
N ASP A 28 12.59 -28.07 -16.14
CA ASP A 28 13.66 -27.20 -15.68
C ASP A 28 14.04 -27.54 -14.23
N ALA A 29 15.23 -28.11 -14.04
CA ALA A 29 15.72 -28.51 -12.72
C ALA A 29 15.79 -27.34 -11.72
N SER A 30 15.83 -26.08 -12.16
CA SER A 30 15.78 -24.92 -11.26
C SER A 30 14.43 -24.72 -10.58
N MET A 31 13.36 -25.34 -11.10
CA MET A 31 12.00 -25.29 -10.55
C MET A 31 11.69 -26.47 -9.62
N PHE A 32 12.66 -27.32 -9.33
CA PHE A 32 12.52 -28.46 -8.44
C PHE A 32 13.59 -28.38 -7.37
N ALA A 33 13.20 -28.46 -6.10
CA ALA A 33 14.18 -28.40 -5.03
C ALA A 33 15.07 -29.65 -5.01
N ASP A 34 16.34 -29.46 -4.68
CA ASP A 34 17.33 -30.55 -4.59
C ASP A 34 16.94 -31.63 -3.57
N ASP A 35 16.16 -31.25 -2.55
CA ASP A 35 15.66 -32.15 -1.51
C ASP A 35 14.38 -32.91 -1.91
N GLY A 36 13.82 -32.60 -3.09
CA GLY A 36 12.62 -33.20 -3.66
C GLY A 36 11.31 -32.82 -2.99
N ASN A 37 11.31 -31.86 -2.05
CA ASN A 37 10.13 -31.52 -1.25
C ASN A 37 9.43 -30.23 -1.69
N ALA A 38 10.01 -29.48 -2.62
CA ALA A 38 9.39 -28.26 -3.14
C ALA A 38 9.42 -28.21 -4.68
N VAL A 39 8.34 -27.68 -5.24
CA VAL A 39 8.20 -27.42 -6.68
C VAL A 39 7.86 -25.94 -6.84
N LEU A 40 8.61 -25.25 -7.68
CA LEU A 40 8.36 -23.88 -8.05
C LEU A 40 7.47 -23.84 -9.29
N ALA A 41 6.47 -22.98 -9.26
CA ALA A 41 5.62 -22.67 -10.42
C ALA A 41 5.72 -21.17 -10.69
N SER A 42 5.94 -20.83 -11.96
CA SER A 42 5.93 -19.44 -12.42
C SER A 42 4.58 -19.14 -13.04
N VAL A 43 3.91 -18.10 -12.53
CA VAL A 43 2.60 -17.66 -13.02
C VAL A 43 2.73 -16.21 -13.49
N THR A 44 2.43 -15.98 -14.75
CA THR A 44 2.36 -14.66 -15.37
C THR A 44 0.91 -14.22 -15.41
N LEU A 45 0.64 -13.11 -14.73
CA LEU A 45 -0.66 -12.49 -14.67
C LEU A 45 -0.70 -11.21 -15.52
N GLN A 46 -1.84 -10.95 -16.16
CA GLN A 46 -2.11 -9.69 -16.83
C GLN A 46 -3.60 -9.39 -16.72
N ASP A 47 -3.93 -8.12 -16.50
CA ASP A 47 -5.31 -7.67 -16.54
C ASP A 47 -5.80 -7.68 -18.00
N PRO A 48 -6.86 -8.44 -18.33
CA PRO A 48 -7.40 -8.48 -19.68
C PRO A 48 -8.09 -7.16 -20.09
N GLU A 49 -8.57 -6.36 -19.14
CA GLU A 49 -9.23 -5.07 -19.38
C GLU A 49 -8.23 -3.91 -19.44
N ASP A 50 -7.15 -3.96 -18.63
CA ASP A 50 -6.06 -2.98 -18.66
C ASP A 50 -4.66 -3.63 -18.70
N PRO A 51 -4.19 -4.09 -19.88
CA PRO A 51 -2.92 -4.78 -20.03
C PRO A 51 -1.68 -3.98 -19.57
N ALA A 52 -1.80 -2.65 -19.49
CA ALA A 52 -0.74 -1.73 -19.06
C ALA A 52 -0.92 -1.22 -17.61
N GLY A 53 -2.05 -1.56 -16.98
CA GLY A 53 -2.42 -1.13 -15.64
C GLY A 53 -1.82 -1.95 -14.51
N ARG A 54 -2.14 -1.55 -13.27
CA ARG A 54 -1.93 -2.39 -12.08
C ARG A 54 -2.90 -3.57 -12.18
N ILE A 55 -2.39 -4.79 -11.97
CA ILE A 55 -3.27 -5.96 -11.83
C ILE A 55 -3.67 -6.08 -10.35
N ASP A 56 -4.93 -6.34 -10.08
CA ASP A 56 -5.35 -6.83 -8.78
C ASP A 56 -5.04 -8.33 -8.67
N ILE A 57 -4.11 -8.70 -7.79
CA ILE A 57 -3.74 -10.09 -7.53
C ILE A 57 -4.52 -10.73 -6.38
N GLY A 58 -5.35 -9.96 -5.66
CA GLY A 58 -6.16 -10.46 -4.55
C GLY A 58 -7.01 -11.69 -4.94
N PRO A 59 -7.76 -11.65 -6.06
CA PRO A 59 -8.54 -12.80 -6.52
C PRO A 59 -7.69 -14.04 -6.84
N PHE A 60 -6.47 -13.83 -7.37
CA PHE A 60 -5.53 -14.90 -7.64
C PHE A 60 -5.04 -15.55 -6.34
N VAL A 61 -4.61 -14.74 -5.38
CA VAL A 61 -4.10 -15.21 -4.07
C VAL A 61 -5.18 -15.99 -3.33
N GLU A 62 -6.42 -15.47 -3.32
CA GLU A 62 -7.52 -16.14 -2.64
C GLU A 62 -7.86 -17.49 -3.30
N THR A 63 -7.79 -17.57 -4.63
CA THR A 63 -7.95 -18.85 -5.35
C THR A 63 -6.84 -19.83 -4.99
N VAL A 64 -5.58 -19.38 -4.89
CA VAL A 64 -4.46 -20.23 -4.50
C VAL A 64 -4.58 -20.66 -3.03
N ARG A 65 -5.01 -19.76 -2.13
CA ARG A 65 -5.28 -20.09 -0.73
C ARG A 65 -6.36 -21.15 -0.61
N GLN A 66 -7.48 -21.00 -1.34
CA GLN A 66 -8.56 -21.98 -1.36
C GLN A 66 -8.10 -23.33 -1.92
N ALA A 67 -7.24 -23.34 -2.94
CA ALA A 67 -6.64 -24.55 -3.48
C ALA A 67 -5.66 -25.21 -2.49
N SER A 68 -4.92 -24.41 -1.71
CA SER A 68 -4.04 -24.86 -0.64
C SER A 68 -4.82 -25.54 0.48
N ASP A 69 -5.92 -24.94 0.93
CA ASP A 69 -6.78 -25.51 1.99
C ASP A 69 -7.38 -26.87 1.59
N GLN A 70 -7.55 -27.11 0.29
CA GLN A 70 -8.06 -28.39 -0.25
C GLN A 70 -6.94 -29.41 -0.54
N ALA A 71 -5.69 -28.96 -0.65
CA ALA A 71 -4.54 -29.80 -0.95
C ALA A 71 -3.97 -30.45 0.32
N ALA A 72 -4.55 -31.58 0.73
CA ALA A 72 -4.07 -32.32 1.89
C ALA A 72 -2.58 -32.74 1.73
N GLY A 73 -1.72 -32.20 2.59
CA GLY A 73 -0.29 -32.57 2.67
C GLY A 73 0.68 -31.69 1.88
N PHE A 74 0.21 -30.61 1.25
CA PHE A 74 1.05 -29.60 0.61
C PHE A 74 0.80 -28.23 1.23
N ASP A 75 1.87 -27.46 1.43
CA ASP A 75 1.78 -26.04 1.76
C ASP A 75 2.09 -25.23 0.49
N ILE A 76 1.16 -24.38 0.07
CA ILE A 76 1.28 -23.59 -1.15
C ILE A 76 1.52 -22.13 -0.77
N GLY A 77 2.77 -21.69 -0.93
CA GLY A 77 3.16 -20.29 -0.79
C GLY A 77 3.11 -19.54 -2.12
N VAL A 78 2.59 -18.31 -2.10
CA VAL A 78 2.66 -17.38 -3.24
C VAL A 78 3.58 -16.23 -2.88
N VAL A 79 4.54 -15.94 -3.75
CA VAL A 79 5.43 -14.79 -3.61
C VAL A 79 5.42 -14.00 -4.90
N SER A 80 5.19 -12.69 -4.78
CA SER A 80 5.26 -11.74 -5.89
C SER A 80 5.69 -10.39 -5.34
N PHE A 81 6.47 -9.64 -6.10
CA PHE A 81 6.83 -8.26 -5.73
C PHE A 81 5.58 -7.39 -5.53
N ARG A 82 4.50 -7.66 -6.28
CA ARG A 82 3.22 -6.95 -6.14
C ARG A 82 2.51 -7.26 -4.81
N LEU A 83 2.60 -8.50 -4.30
CA LEU A 83 2.03 -8.84 -2.98
C LEU A 83 2.71 -8.07 -1.86
N LEU A 84 4.04 -7.95 -1.97
CA LEU A 84 4.83 -7.19 -1.02
C LEU A 84 4.51 -5.69 -1.11
N ASP A 85 4.32 -5.16 -2.33
CA ASP A 85 3.94 -3.76 -2.56
C ASP A 85 2.55 -3.45 -2.00
N ASP A 86 1.54 -4.25 -2.36
CA ASP A 86 0.15 -4.02 -1.92
C ASP A 86 0.00 -4.18 -0.40
N GLU A 87 0.68 -5.15 0.22
CA GLU A 87 0.62 -5.34 1.68
C GLU A 87 1.44 -4.27 2.43
N LEU A 88 2.54 -3.78 1.84
CA LEU A 88 3.23 -2.60 2.38
C LEU A 88 2.36 -1.35 2.25
N ASP A 89 1.71 -1.12 1.11
CA ASP A 89 0.83 0.02 0.89
C ASP A 89 -0.39 -0.01 1.81
N GLU A 90 -0.98 -1.18 2.08
CA GLU A 90 -2.09 -1.33 3.03
C GLU A 90 -1.66 -1.01 4.46
N ILE A 91 -0.53 -1.58 4.91
CA ILE A 91 0.05 -1.29 6.23
C ILE A 91 0.38 0.20 6.36
N LEU A 92 1.00 0.79 5.35
CA LEU A 92 1.35 2.20 5.34
C LEU A 92 0.08 3.06 5.37
N THR A 93 -0.90 2.82 4.49
CA THR A 93 -2.07 3.69 4.33
C THR A 93 -3.04 3.62 5.51
N GLU A 94 -3.34 2.42 6.02
CA GLU A 94 -4.30 2.25 7.10
C GLU A 94 -3.77 2.81 8.42
N ASP A 95 -2.51 2.49 8.76
CA ASP A 95 -1.88 3.01 9.96
C ASP A 95 -1.67 4.53 9.85
N PHE A 96 -1.31 5.04 8.68
CA PHE A 96 -1.08 6.46 8.47
C PHE A 96 -2.36 7.28 8.68
N ASN A 97 -3.50 6.84 8.17
CA ASN A 97 -4.78 7.52 8.41
C ASN A 97 -5.14 7.57 9.89
N ARG A 98 -4.94 6.47 10.63
CA ARG A 98 -5.15 6.45 12.08
C ARG A 98 -4.21 7.43 12.77
N ILE A 99 -2.93 7.43 12.41
CA ILE A 99 -1.89 8.33 12.96
C ILE A 99 -2.26 9.79 12.70
N LEU A 100 -2.72 10.15 11.51
CA LEU A 100 -3.14 11.51 11.19
C LEU A 100 -4.31 11.99 12.05
N ILE A 101 -5.33 11.14 12.22
CA ILE A 101 -6.49 11.45 13.06
C ILE A 101 -6.05 11.65 14.52
N TYR A 102 -5.25 10.72 15.06
CA TYR A 102 -4.73 10.85 16.42
C TYR A 102 -3.87 12.09 16.59
N SER A 103 -2.98 12.39 15.64
CA SER A 103 -2.11 13.56 15.66
C SER A 103 -2.90 14.85 15.65
N MET A 104 -3.97 14.93 14.85
CA MET A 104 -4.85 16.11 14.80
C MET A 104 -5.63 16.30 16.11
N VAL A 105 -6.18 15.22 16.69
CA VAL A 105 -6.93 15.29 17.96
C VAL A 105 -6.00 15.67 19.11
N ILE A 106 -4.86 14.99 19.24
CA ILE A 106 -3.86 15.27 20.28
C ILE A 106 -3.30 16.68 20.11
N GLY A 107 -2.96 17.07 18.87
CA GLY A 107 -2.48 18.40 18.53
C GLY A 107 -3.49 19.49 18.91
N LEU A 108 -4.77 19.31 18.60
CA LEU A 108 -5.83 20.25 18.99
C LEU A 108 -5.94 20.38 20.51
N VAL A 109 -5.88 19.27 21.26
CA VAL A 109 -5.90 19.30 22.73
C VAL A 109 -4.71 20.09 23.27
N ILE A 110 -3.50 19.84 22.75
CA ILE A 110 -2.29 20.58 23.15
C ILE A 110 -2.44 22.07 22.82
N LEU A 111 -2.94 22.41 21.65
CA LEU A 111 -3.19 23.80 21.24
C LEU A 111 -4.19 24.50 22.17
N ILE A 112 -5.28 23.82 22.55
CA ILE A 112 -6.26 24.35 23.50
C ILE A 112 -5.61 24.60 24.87
N LEU A 113 -4.77 23.68 25.35
CA LEU A 113 -4.06 23.83 26.62
C LEU A 113 -3.04 24.97 26.58
N ALA A 114 -2.28 25.10 25.48
CA ALA A 114 -1.28 26.14 25.30
C ALA A 114 -1.92 27.53 25.23
N PHE A 115 -3.01 27.68 24.45
CA PHE A 115 -3.66 28.97 24.28
C PHE A 115 -4.76 29.26 25.29
N ARG A 116 -5.24 28.27 26.05
CA ARG A 116 -6.36 28.42 27.00
C ARG A 116 -7.62 29.04 26.38
N ALA A 117 -7.76 28.98 25.05
CA ALA A 117 -8.82 29.60 24.28
C ALA A 117 -9.04 28.80 22.99
N LEU A 118 -10.24 28.26 22.82
CA LEU A 118 -10.58 27.39 21.69
C LEU A 118 -10.37 28.08 20.34
N VAL A 119 -10.80 29.34 20.22
CA VAL A 119 -10.68 30.11 18.97
C VAL A 119 -9.21 30.33 18.56
N ALA A 120 -8.32 30.54 19.54
CA ALA A 120 -6.90 30.71 19.27
C ALA A 120 -6.21 29.41 18.83
N ALA A 121 -6.73 28.25 19.25
CA ALA A 121 -6.22 26.93 18.86
C ALA A 121 -6.64 26.52 17.44
N VAL A 122 -7.79 27.00 16.95
CA VAL A 122 -8.28 26.68 15.60
C VAL A 122 -7.44 27.34 14.51
N ILE A 123 -6.91 28.54 14.75
CA ILE A 123 -6.12 29.30 13.76
C ILE A 123 -4.90 28.47 13.29
N PRO A 124 -4.04 27.93 14.18
CA PRO A 124 -2.97 27.02 13.81
C PRO A 124 -3.41 25.82 12.97
N LEU A 125 -4.50 25.18 13.36
CA LEU A 125 -4.99 23.99 12.69
C LEU A 125 -5.45 24.29 11.27
N VAL A 126 -6.20 25.38 11.07
CA VAL A 126 -6.65 25.81 9.74
C VAL A 126 -5.47 26.18 8.84
N MET A 127 -4.45 26.85 9.39
CA MET A 127 -3.25 27.19 8.64
C MET A 127 -2.47 25.93 8.22
N ALA A 128 -2.33 24.95 9.10
CA ALA A 128 -1.68 23.68 8.79
C ALA A 128 -2.43 22.93 7.68
N ILE A 129 -3.75 22.77 7.82
CA ILE A 129 -4.60 22.13 6.80
C ILE A 129 -4.51 22.88 5.45
N GLY A 130 -4.59 24.20 5.47
CA GLY A 130 -4.46 25.03 4.26
C GLY A 130 -3.11 24.84 3.55
N SER A 131 -2.02 24.72 4.30
CA SER A 131 -0.69 24.44 3.74
C SER A 131 -0.61 23.07 3.07
N ILE A 132 -1.24 22.05 3.66
CA ILE A 132 -1.32 20.69 3.09
C ILE A 132 -2.07 20.72 1.75
N PHE A 133 -3.27 21.31 1.71
CA PHE A 133 -4.04 21.43 0.47
C PHE A 133 -3.28 22.19 -0.62
N THR A 134 -2.55 23.24 -0.24
CA THR A 134 -1.71 24.01 -1.15
C THR A 134 -0.57 23.15 -1.71
N ALA A 135 0.11 22.40 -0.84
CA ALA A 135 1.21 21.52 -1.24
C ALA A 135 0.73 20.37 -2.14
N ILE A 136 -0.41 19.74 -1.83
CA ILE A 136 -1.03 18.72 -2.69
C ILE A 136 -1.41 19.34 -4.04
N GLY A 137 -1.99 20.53 -4.06
CA GLY A 137 -2.34 21.24 -5.30
C GLY A 137 -1.11 21.52 -6.18
N ILE A 138 0.00 21.94 -5.59
CA ILE A 138 1.26 22.13 -6.30
C ILE A 138 1.82 20.78 -6.79
N ALA A 139 1.79 19.75 -5.95
CA ALA A 139 2.26 18.41 -6.31
C ALA A 139 1.46 17.84 -7.49
N ALA A 140 0.14 18.05 -7.53
CA ALA A 140 -0.72 17.63 -8.63
C ALA A 140 -0.43 18.35 -9.96
N LEU A 141 0.10 19.59 -9.91
CA LEU A 141 0.57 20.28 -11.11
C LEU A 141 1.93 19.74 -11.55
N VAL A 142 2.84 19.49 -10.60
CA VAL A 142 4.16 18.90 -10.89
C VAL A 142 4.02 17.48 -11.45
N SER A 143 3.04 16.71 -10.97
CA SER A 143 2.80 15.33 -11.39
C SER A 143 2.47 15.18 -12.88
N GLN A 144 2.02 16.26 -13.53
CA GLN A 144 1.77 16.27 -14.97
C GLN A 144 3.05 16.18 -15.81
N VAL A 145 4.20 16.57 -15.23
CA VAL A 145 5.50 16.57 -15.90
C VAL A 145 6.42 15.50 -15.33
N TYR A 146 6.36 15.30 -14.01
CA TYR A 146 7.18 14.32 -13.29
C TYR A 146 6.28 13.36 -12.52
N PRO A 147 6.23 12.07 -12.86
CA PRO A 147 5.40 11.12 -12.11
C PRO A 147 5.85 11.09 -10.64
N LEU A 148 4.90 11.36 -9.74
CA LEU A 148 5.10 11.32 -8.29
C LEU A 148 4.53 10.00 -7.77
N VAL A 149 5.28 9.32 -6.89
CA VAL A 149 4.81 8.14 -6.14
C VAL A 149 3.98 8.55 -4.93
N GLU A 150 3.17 7.63 -4.41
CA GLU A 150 2.23 7.89 -3.30
C GLU A 150 2.92 8.36 -2.02
N LEU A 151 4.16 7.91 -1.78
CA LEU A 151 5.01 8.34 -0.66
C LEU A 151 5.14 9.88 -0.56
N TYR A 152 5.11 10.61 -1.67
CA TYR A 152 5.20 12.08 -1.62
C TYR A 152 3.98 12.72 -0.94
N ALA A 153 2.79 12.16 -1.14
CA ALA A 153 1.57 12.67 -0.51
C ALA A 153 1.61 12.50 1.01
N GLU A 154 2.10 11.35 1.47
CA GLU A 154 2.31 11.06 2.89
C GLU A 154 3.34 12.02 3.51
N MET A 155 4.46 12.26 2.83
CA MET A 155 5.46 13.22 3.29
C MET A 155 4.88 14.65 3.40
N ILE A 156 4.07 15.06 2.43
CA ILE A 156 3.38 16.36 2.46
C ILE A 156 2.45 16.45 3.68
N LEU A 157 1.72 15.38 4.00
CA LEU A 157 0.82 15.35 5.16
C LEU A 157 1.60 15.44 6.48
N LEU A 158 2.66 14.64 6.65
CA LEU A 158 3.50 14.66 7.86
C LEU A 158 4.18 16.01 8.05
N MET A 159 4.87 16.51 7.03
CA MET A 159 5.61 17.77 7.12
C MET A 159 4.66 18.97 7.19
N GLY A 160 3.58 18.96 6.41
CA GLY A 160 2.61 20.06 6.37
C GLY A 160 1.91 20.23 7.72
N LEU A 161 1.54 19.14 8.38
CA LEU A 161 0.94 19.21 9.71
C LEU A 161 1.96 19.68 10.76
N ALA A 162 3.16 19.10 10.79
CA ALA A 162 4.19 19.47 11.76
C ALA A 162 4.64 20.94 11.60
N VAL A 163 5.10 21.31 10.40
CA VAL A 163 5.61 22.66 10.12
C VAL A 163 4.49 23.70 10.18
N GLY A 164 3.28 23.36 9.71
CA GLY A 164 2.14 24.25 9.73
C GLY A 164 1.70 24.62 11.15
N ILE A 165 1.67 23.65 12.07
CA ILE A 165 1.35 23.90 13.48
C ILE A 165 2.48 24.69 14.15
N ASP A 166 3.75 24.34 13.93
CA ASP A 166 4.88 25.03 14.57
C ASP A 166 4.99 26.51 14.16
N TYR A 167 4.85 26.80 12.86
CA TYR A 167 4.92 28.18 12.37
C TYR A 167 3.75 29.03 12.84
N SER A 168 2.56 28.44 12.90
CA SER A 168 1.37 29.14 13.38
C SER A 168 1.39 29.35 14.89
N LEU A 169 1.94 28.42 15.68
CA LEU A 169 2.24 28.63 17.10
C LEU A 169 3.19 29.82 17.30
N PHE A 170 4.27 29.90 16.52
CA PHE A 170 5.20 31.02 16.58
C PHE A 170 4.51 32.36 16.24
N ILE A 171 3.70 32.40 15.19
CA ILE A 171 3.00 33.64 14.81
C ILE A 171 1.98 34.05 15.88
N VAL A 172 1.17 33.12 16.38
CA VAL A 172 0.09 33.42 17.35
C VAL A 172 0.68 33.83 18.70
N SER A 173 1.73 33.15 19.16
CA SER A 173 2.43 33.53 20.40
C SER A 173 3.03 34.94 20.32
N ARG A 174 3.51 35.34 19.13
CA ARG A 174 4.04 36.69 18.90
C ARG A 174 2.98 37.78 19.02
N PHE A 175 1.75 37.54 18.55
CA PHE A 175 0.66 38.52 18.61
C PHE A 175 -0.04 38.60 19.97
N ARG A 176 0.19 37.64 20.85
CA ARG A 176 -0.43 37.56 22.17
C ARG A 176 0.46 38.08 23.31
N THR A 177 1.72 38.40 23.00
CA THR A 177 2.69 39.07 23.88
C THR A 177 2.68 40.56 23.58
#